data_AF-A0A0C3B911-F1
#
_entry.id   AF-A0A0C3B911-F1
#
_cell.length_a   1.000
_cell.length_b   1.000
_cell.length_c   1.000
_cell.angle_alpha   90.00
_cell.angle_beta   90.00
_cell.angle_gamma   90.00
#
_symmetry.space_group_name_H-M   'P 1'
#
loop_
_entity.id
_entity.type
_entity.pdbx_description
1 polymer ?
#
loop_
_entity_poly.entity_id
_entity_poly.type
_entity_poly.pdbx_seq_one_letter_code
_entity_poly.pdbx_strand_id
1 'polypeptide(L)'
;DERLVALGYKPQFRREMSLFGVLGISFCAIGILTGMSSAFQTGLFSGGPLGLFWGWNICSLFMLLIALSLAEICSAYPTMGGLYFWVCKMKPE
;
A
#
# COMPACT_ATOMS: atom_id res chain seq x y z
N ASP A 1 6.46 -2.16 19.34
CA ASP A 1 7.44 -1.39 20.13
C ASP A 1 8.82 -2.01 20.27
N GLU A 2 8.97 -3.28 20.63
CA GLU A 2 10.30 -3.90 20.82
C GLU A 2 11.24 -3.74 19.62
N ARG A 3 10.73 -3.88 18.39
CA ARG A 3 11.50 -3.67 17.15
C ARG A 3 12.00 -2.23 17.00
N LEU A 4 11.25 -1.24 17.45
CA LEU A 4 11.64 0.18 17.42
C LEU A 4 12.66 0.52 18.50
N VAL A 5 12.52 -0.09 19.68
CA VAL A 5 13.50 0.01 20.76
C VAL A 5 14.83 -0.59 20.32
N ALA A 6 14.81 -1.74 19.62
CA ALA A 6 16.00 -2.34 19.01
C ALA A 6 16.66 -1.45 17.93
N LEU A 7 15.87 -0.60 17.26
CA LEU A 7 16.35 0.41 16.30
C LEU A 7 16.82 1.71 16.98
N GLY A 8 16.81 1.79 18.32
CA GLY A 8 17.24 2.96 19.09
C GLY A 8 16.19 4.06 19.24
N TYR A 9 14.95 3.85 18.78
CA TYR A 9 13.87 4.82 18.91
C TYR A 9 13.18 4.70 20.26
N LYS A 10 13.11 5.81 21.01
CA LYS A 10 12.26 5.91 22.20
C LYS A 10 10.81 6.16 21.75
N PRO A 11 9.86 5.26 22.05
CA PRO A 11 8.46 5.47 21.72
C PRO A 11 7.89 6.61 22.56
N GLN A 12 7.54 7.73 21.92
CA GLN A 12 6.97 8.92 22.57
C GLN A 12 5.45 9.04 22.38
N PHE A 13 4.85 8.24 21.48
CA PHE A 13 3.42 8.26 21.17
C PHE A 13 2.82 6.86 21.10
N ARG A 14 1.58 6.73 21.59
CA ARG A 14 0.76 5.52 21.52
C ARG A 14 0.26 5.34 20.08
N ARG A 15 0.86 4.42 19.32
CA ARG A 15 0.49 4.11 17.92
C ARG A 15 -0.57 3.02 17.87
N GLU A 16 -1.77 3.33 18.35
CA GLU A 16 -2.93 2.43 18.29
C GLU A 16 -3.89 2.90 17.19
N MET A 17 -3.55 2.67 15.92
CA MET A 17 -4.55 2.78 14.86
C MET A 17 -5.27 1.45 14.73
N SER A 18 -6.59 1.47 14.92
CA SER A 18 -7.44 0.32 14.64
C SER A 18 -7.34 -0.06 13.17
N LEU A 19 -7.44 -1.37 12.89
CA LEU A 19 -7.37 -1.95 11.55
C LEU A 19 -8.41 -1.31 10.59
N PHE A 20 -9.59 -1.01 11.12
CA PHE A 20 -10.64 -0.28 10.40
C PHE A 20 -10.28 1.18 10.10
N GLY A 21 -9.55 1.84 11.00
CA GLY A 21 -9.08 3.21 10.80
C GLY A 21 -8.05 3.31 9.66
N VAL A 22 -7.12 2.34 9.59
CA VAL A 22 -6.13 2.27 8.51
C VAL A 22 -6.79 1.96 7.16
N LEU A 23 -7.79 1.07 7.12
CA LEU A 23 -8.57 0.79 5.92
C LEU A 23 -9.35 2.02 5.43
N GLY A 24 -10.02 2.73 6.34
CA GLY A 24 -10.79 3.93 5.99
C GLY A 24 -9.93 5.04 5.39
N ILE A 25 -8.77 5.31 5.99
CA ILE A 25 -7.84 6.32 5.48
C ILE A 25 -7.30 5.92 4.09
N SER A 26 -6.94 4.65 3.91
CA SER A 26 -6.45 4.15 2.63
C SER A 26 -7.51 4.25 1.52
N PHE A 27 -8.77 3.92 1.84
CA PHE A 27 -9.90 4.02 0.91
C PHE A 27 -10.16 5.46 0.46
N CYS A 28 -10.13 6.41 1.40
CA CYS A 28 -10.29 7.83 1.11
C CYS A 28 -9.12 8.41 0.29
N ALA A 29 -7.89 7.95 0.55
CA ALA A 29 -6.71 8.46 -0.14
C ALA A 29 -6.62 8.03 -1.62
N ILE A 30 -7.05 6.80 -1.95
CA ILE A 30 -6.88 6.23 -3.30
C ILE A 30 -7.95 6.75 -4.27
N GLY A 31 -9.09 7.27 -3.80
CA GLY A 31 -10.13 7.82 -4.67
C GLY A 31 -10.67 6.79 -5.68
N ILE A 32 -10.91 5.57 -5.21
CA ILE A 32 -11.23 4.39 -6.05
C ILE A 32 -12.38 4.65 -7.02
N LEU A 33 -13.41 5.40 -6.60
CA LEU A 33 -14.58 5.71 -7.42
C LEU A 33 -14.23 6.47 -8.70
N THR A 34 -13.40 7.51 -8.59
CA THR A 34 -13.02 8.35 -9.73
C THR A 34 -12.09 7.59 -10.68
N GLY A 35 -11.10 6.88 -10.14
CA GLY A 35 -10.16 6.10 -10.93
C GLY A 35 -10.82 4.91 -11.65
N MET A 36 -11.79 4.27 -11.01
CA MET A 36 -12.52 3.15 -11.62
C MET A 36 -13.44 3.63 -12.76
N SER A 37 -14.12 4.77 -12.60
CA SER A 37 -15.02 5.31 -13.62
C SER A 37 -14.31 5.60 -14.95
N SER A 38 -13.13 6.24 -14.91
CA SER A 38 -12.36 6.57 -16.12
C SER A 38 -11.74 5.33 -16.79
N ALA A 39 -11.26 4.38 -15.98
CA ALA A 39 -10.72 3.12 -16.48
C ALA A 39 -11.79 2.21 -17.09
N PHE A 40 -13.01 2.22 -16.54
CA PHE A 40 -14.11 1.39 -17.02
C PHE A 40 -14.54 1.76 -18.44
N GLN A 41 -14.67 3.06 -18.73
CA GLN A 41 -14.97 3.54 -20.07
C GLN A 41 -13.88 3.13 -21.06
N THR A 42 -12.62 3.40 -20.73
CA THR A 42 -11.48 3.09 -21.62
C THR A 42 -11.31 1.59 -21.87
N GLY A 43 -11.49 0.78 -20.82
CA GLY A 43 -11.35 -0.67 -20.88
C GLY A 43 -12.46 -1.36 -21.68
N LEU A 44 -13.70 -0.85 -21.57
CA LEU A 44 -14.82 -1.36 -22.38
C LEU A 44 -14.62 -1.09 -23.88
N PHE A 45 -14.18 0.12 -24.25
CA PHE A 45 -13.96 0.48 -25.65
C PHE A 45 -12.76 -0.26 -26.27
N SER A 46 -11.73 -0.57 -25.49
CA SER A 46 -10.47 -1.13 -26.02
C SER A 46 -10.37 -2.66 -25.93
N GLY A 47 -10.99 -3.30 -24.94
CA GLY A 47 -10.83 -4.73 -24.65
C GLY A 47 -12.14 -5.52 -24.50
N GLY A 48 -13.29 -4.85 -24.60
CA GLY A 48 -14.60 -5.46 -24.37
C GLY A 48 -14.82 -5.92 -22.92
N PRO A 49 -16.00 -6.48 -22.61
CA PRO A 49 -16.38 -6.86 -21.24
C PRO A 49 -15.48 -7.96 -20.64
N LEU A 50 -15.06 -8.92 -21.48
CA LEU A 50 -14.23 -10.04 -21.05
C LEU A 50 -12.78 -9.60 -20.74
N GLY A 51 -12.22 -8.70 -21.56
CA GLY A 51 -10.90 -8.13 -21.36
C GLY A 51 -10.83 -7.23 -20.13
N LEU A 52 -11.91 -6.48 -19.86
CA LEU A 52 -12.02 -5.70 -18.63
C LEU A 52 -12.01 -6.59 -17.38
N PHE A 53 -12.80 -7.68 -17.37
CA PHE A 53 -12.88 -8.59 -16.23
C PHE A 53 -11.54 -9.26 -15.96
N TRP A 54 -10.93 -9.91 -16.97
CA TRP A 54 -9.66 -10.60 -16.78
C TRP A 54 -8.49 -9.65 -16.56
N GLY A 55 -8.46 -8.52 -17.28
CA GLY A 55 -7.42 -7.50 -17.10
C GLY A 55 -7.42 -6.93 -15.69
N TRP A 56 -8.59 -6.65 -15.11
CA TRP A 56 -8.70 -6.21 -13.73
C TRP A 56 -8.19 -7.26 -12.74
N ASN A 57 -8.63 -8.51 -12.87
CA ASN A 57 -8.24 -9.59 -11.97
C ASN A 57 -6.73 -9.86 -12.02
N ILE A 58 -6.15 -9.95 -13.22
CA ILE A 58 -4.70 -10.19 -13.40
C ILE A 58 -3.89 -9.03 -12.81
N CYS A 59 -4.25 -7.78 -13.12
CA CYS A 59 -3.59 -6.60 -12.54
C CYS A 59 -3.69 -6.58 -11.01
N SER A 60 -4.85 -6.92 -10.44
CA SER A 60 -5.03 -6.96 -8.99
C SER A 60 -4.14 -8.01 -8.32
N LEU A 61 -3.93 -9.17 -8.96
CA LEU A 61 -3.05 -10.21 -8.46
C LEU A 61 -1.60 -9.73 -8.38
N PHE A 62 -1.10 -9.07 -9.44
CA PHE A 62 0.26 -8.51 -9.43
C PHE A 62 0.40 -7.38 -8.40
N MET A 63 -0.60 -6.53 -8.26
CA MET A 63 -0.63 -5.50 -7.21
C MET A 63 -0.60 -6.10 -5.81
N LEU A 64 -1.26 -7.24 -5.57
CA LEU A 64 -1.19 -7.95 -4.29
C LEU A 64 0.22 -8.47 -4.00
N LEU A 65 0.94 -9.01 -4.99
CA LEU A 65 2.33 -9.44 -4.81
C LEU A 65 3.23 -8.27 -4.41
N ILE A 66 3.05 -7.11 -5.04
CA ILE A 66 3.76 -5.88 -4.69
C ILE A 66 3.39 -5.44 -3.26
N ALA A 67 2.11 -5.44 -2.92
CA ALA A 67 1.64 -5.08 -1.58
C ALA A 67 2.22 -6.01 -0.49
N LEU A 68 2.32 -7.32 -0.75
CA LEU A 68 2.95 -8.28 0.15
C LEU A 68 4.44 -7.99 0.35
N SER A 69 5.18 -7.70 -0.72
CA SER A 69 6.59 -7.32 -0.60
C SER A 69 6.78 -6.06 0.25
N LEU A 70 5.88 -5.09 0.12
CA LEU A 70 5.90 -3.87 0.93
C LEU A 70 5.51 -4.14 2.38
N ALA A 71 4.56 -5.06 2.62
CA ALA A 71 4.15 -5.48 3.96
C ALA A 71 5.31 -6.11 4.73
N GLU A 72 6.14 -6.93 4.06
CA GLU A 72 7.37 -7.48 4.66
C GLU A 72 8.31 -6.37 5.13
N ILE A 73 8.55 -5.35 4.29
CA ILE A 73 9.40 -4.20 4.63
C ILE A 73 8.80 -3.38 5.78
N CYS A 74 7.49 -3.12 5.75
CA CYS A 74 6.75 -2.45 6.82
C CYS A 74 6.89 -3.17 8.16
N SER A 75 6.87 -4.51 8.15
CA SER A 75 7.02 -5.32 9.37
C SER A 75 8.44 -5.26 9.94
N ALA A 76 9.45 -5.20 9.06
CA ALA A 76 10.85 -5.06 9.45
C ALA A 76 11.16 -3.67 10.02
N TYR A 77 10.58 -2.61 9.44
CA TYR A 77 10.84 -1.22 9.79
C TYR A 77 9.54 -0.43 10.06
N PRO A 78 8.91 -0.62 11.24
CA PRO A 78 7.64 0.03 11.60
C PRO A 78 7.83 1.48 12.07
N THR A 79 8.36 2.34 11.21
CA THR A 79 8.63 3.77 11.48
C THR A 79 7.62 4.71 10.81
N MET A 80 7.23 5.82 11.48
CA MET A 80 6.27 6.81 10.95
C MET A 80 6.71 7.52 9.65
N GLY A 81 8.00 7.48 9.29
CA GLY A 81 8.53 8.06 8.04
C GLY A 81 8.49 7.13 6.82
N GLY A 82 8.00 5.88 6.98
CA GLY A 82 7.80 4.90 5.91
C GLY A 82 8.92 4.88 4.86
N LEU A 83 8.54 5.14 3.60
CA LEU A 83 9.46 5.13 2.45
C LEU A 83 10.74 5.95 2.67
N TYR A 84 10.67 7.14 3.27
CA TYR A 84 11.86 7.96 3.48
C TYR A 84 12.87 7.27 4.39
N PHE A 85 12.39 6.59 5.43
CA PHE A 85 13.24 5.84 6.34
C PHE A 85 13.80 4.57 5.66
N TRP A 86 12.98 3.85 4.89
CA TRP A 86 13.41 2.66 4.17
C TRP A 86 14.49 2.96 3.14
N VAL A 87 14.33 4.04 2.36
CA VAL A 87 15.31 4.48 1.36
C VAL A 87 16.63 4.89 2.02
N CYS A 88 16.58 5.69 3.10
CA CYS A 88 17.80 6.06 3.83
C CYS A 88 18.51 4.84 4.42
N LYS A 89 17.79 3.79 4.82
CA LYS A 89 18.38 2.58 5.41
C LYS A 89 18.96 1.62 4.37
N MET A 90 18.41 1.62 3.15
CA MET A 90 18.84 0.77 2.03
C MET A 90 19.86 1.45 1.11
N LYS A 91 20.16 2.74 1.32
CA LYS A 91 21.19 3.44 0.55
C LYS A 91 22.57 2.79 0.83
N PRO A 92 23.33 2.37 -0.19
CA PRO A 92 24.74 2.06 -0.01
C PRO A 92 25.50 3.33 0.39
N GLU A 93 26.53 3.18 1.23
CA GLU A 93 27.38 4.29 1.73
C GLU A 93 27.87 5.19 0.59
#